data_AF-A0A3B1B8V6-F1
#
_entry.id   AF-A0A3B1B8V6-F1
#
_cell.length_a   1.000
_cell.length_b   1.000
_cell.length_c   1.000
_cell.angle_alpha   90.00
_cell.angle_beta   90.00
_cell.angle_gamma   90.00
#
_symmetry.space_group_name_H-M   'P 1'
#
loop_
_entity.id
_entity.type
_entity.pdbx_description
1 polymer ?
#
loop_
_entity_poly.entity_id
_entity_poly.type
_entity_poly.pdbx_seq_one_letter_code
_entity_poly.pdbx_strand_id
1 'polypeptide(L)'
;MPATVKKREIFFSEIPRNCNQAESALRMLENIQGILDLEIVDPLQLNVHYDIRYLCLADIEEVLTEVGFYLDNNLLLRLKRALYSYTEMTERANIGCHRCQNQSTRDIFIDRYQQQRHGCRDHRPSHWRDYL
;
A
#
# COMPACT_ATOMS: atom_id res chain seq x y z
N MET A 1 18.80 7.85 17.17
CA MET A 1 17.39 7.84 16.70
C MET A 1 17.24 6.70 15.71
N PRO A 2 16.25 5.79 15.87
CA PRO A 2 16.05 4.72 14.90
C PRO A 2 15.70 5.31 13.53
N ALA A 3 16.21 4.70 12.46
CA ALA A 3 15.86 5.11 11.11
C ALA A 3 14.37 4.86 10.87
N THR A 4 13.62 5.94 10.61
CA THR A 4 12.18 5.88 10.30
C THR A 4 11.90 5.39 8.89
N VAL A 5 12.89 5.45 8.00
CA VAL A 5 12.78 4.97 6.63
C VAL A 5 13.13 3.48 6.58
N LYS A 6 12.27 2.69 5.95
CA LYS A 6 12.47 1.24 5.73
C LYS A 6 12.47 0.93 4.25
N LYS A 7 13.33 -0.02 3.86
CA LYS A 7 13.31 -0.70 2.56
C LYS A 7 12.81 -2.13 2.77
N ARG A 8 11.79 -2.54 2.02
CA ARG A 8 11.22 -3.90 2.06
C ARG A 8 10.97 -4.40 0.65
N GLU A 9 11.05 -5.72 0.51
CA GLU A 9 10.78 -6.42 -0.74
C GLU A 9 9.39 -7.04 -0.64
N ILE A 10 8.58 -6.83 -1.67
CA ILE A 10 7.25 -7.43 -1.83
C ILE A 10 7.34 -8.39 -3.01
N PHE A 11 7.00 -9.65 -2.75
CA PHE A 11 6.96 -10.71 -3.74
C PHE A 11 5.50 -11.03 -4.07
N PHE A 12 5.20 -11.10 -5.36
CA PHE A 12 3.88 -11.45 -5.89
C PHE A 12 3.85 -12.92 -6.29
N SER A 13 2.71 -13.56 -6.10
CA SER A 13 2.47 -14.91 -6.60
C SER A 13 2.33 -14.87 -8.12
N GLU A 14 2.92 -15.84 -8.83
CA GLU A 14 2.76 -15.95 -10.27
C GLU A 14 1.31 -16.30 -10.64
N ILE A 15 0.68 -15.46 -11.47
CA ILE A 15 -0.68 -15.69 -11.97
C ILE A 15 -0.62 -15.72 -13.50
N PRO A 16 -1.14 -16.77 -14.17
CA PRO A 16 -1.03 -16.94 -15.63
C PRO A 16 -1.59 -15.79 -16.49
N ARG A 17 -2.41 -14.90 -15.91
CA ARG A 17 -3.09 -13.80 -16.62
C ARG A 17 -2.43 -12.44 -16.42
N ASN A 18 -1.46 -12.30 -15.51
CA ASN A 18 -0.83 -11.02 -15.22
C ASN A 18 0.66 -11.19 -14.92
N CYS A 19 1.48 -11.09 -15.97
CA CYS A 19 2.93 -11.19 -15.84
C CYS A 19 3.58 -9.93 -15.22
N ASN A 20 2.87 -8.79 -15.11
CA ASN A 20 3.46 -7.52 -14.65
C ASN A 20 2.77 -7.00 -13.36
N GLN A 21 2.68 -7.86 -12.35
CA GLN A 21 2.06 -7.49 -11.07
C GLN A 21 2.87 -6.41 -10.34
N ALA A 22 4.20 -6.46 -10.37
CA ALA A 22 5.06 -5.45 -9.74
C ALA A 22 4.86 -4.05 -10.36
N GLU A 23 4.72 -3.97 -11.69
CA GLU A 23 4.47 -2.70 -12.38
C GLU A 23 3.09 -2.14 -12.05
N SER A 24 2.08 -3.00 -12.02
CA SER A 24 0.71 -2.63 -11.66
C SER A 24 0.62 -2.17 -10.21
N ALA A 25 1.33 -2.83 -9.31
CA ALA A 25 1.43 -2.46 -7.90
C ALA A 25 2.21 -1.15 -7.73
N LEU A 26 3.29 -0.92 -8.48
CA LEU A 26 4.01 0.34 -8.46
C LEU A 26 3.10 1.51 -8.81
N ARG A 27 2.37 1.44 -9.93
CA ARG A 27 1.43 2.51 -10.33
C ARG A 27 0.32 2.72 -9.29
N MET A 28 -0.04 1.67 -8.56
CA MET A 28 -1.04 1.76 -7.50
C MET A 28 -0.50 2.46 -6.24
N LEU A 29 0.77 2.20 -5.92
CA LEU A 29 1.42 2.71 -4.73
C LEU A 29 2.06 4.09 -4.95
N GLU A 30 2.25 4.48 -6.22
CA GLU A 30 2.75 5.79 -6.59
C GLU A 30 1.85 6.90 -6.00
N ASN A 31 2.47 7.95 -5.48
CA ASN A 31 1.82 9.12 -4.87
C ASN A 31 1.11 8.89 -3.52
N ILE A 32 1.18 7.70 -2.92
CA ILE A 32 0.68 7.48 -1.56
C ILE A 32 1.55 8.24 -0.55
N GLN A 33 0.90 8.98 0.34
CA GLN A 33 1.59 9.65 1.44
C GLN A 33 2.36 8.67 2.34
N GLY A 34 3.68 8.84 2.39
CA GLY A 34 4.58 8.02 3.22
C GLY A 34 5.41 7.02 2.42
N ILE A 35 5.09 6.79 1.15
CA ILE A 35 5.96 6.08 0.21
C ILE A 35 6.98 7.07 -0.35
N LEU A 36 8.26 6.70 -0.28
CA LEU A 36 9.39 7.55 -0.68
C LEU A 36 9.95 7.15 -2.03
N ASP A 37 10.02 5.85 -2.30
CA ASP A 37 10.58 5.31 -3.55
C ASP A 37 10.07 3.88 -3.82
N LEU A 38 9.93 3.54 -5.09
CA LEU A 38 9.43 2.25 -5.57
C LEU A 38 10.35 1.76 -6.70
N GLU A 39 10.93 0.57 -6.52
CA GLU A 39 11.90 0.01 -7.46
C GLU A 39 11.44 -1.39 -7.89
N ILE A 40 11.18 -1.56 -9.19
CA ILE A 40 10.85 -2.87 -9.77
C ILE A 40 12.14 -3.65 -9.96
N VAL A 41 12.26 -4.81 -9.29
CA VAL A 41 13.41 -5.70 -9.44
C VAL A 41 13.13 -6.74 -10.53
N ASP A 42 11.90 -7.28 -10.54
CA ASP A 42 11.41 -8.29 -11.46
C ASP A 42 9.90 -8.10 -11.64
N PRO A 43 9.26 -8.56 -12.74
CA PRO A 43 7.81 -8.61 -12.88
C PRO A 43 6.99 -9.09 -11.66
N LEU A 44 7.56 -9.93 -10.80
CA LEU A 44 6.93 -10.39 -9.54
C LEU A 44 7.59 -9.87 -8.26
N GLN A 45 8.52 -8.91 -8.35
CA GLN A 45 9.22 -8.35 -7.19
C GLN A 45 9.28 -6.82 -7.22
N LEU A 46 8.76 -6.21 -6.16
CA LEU A 46 8.77 -4.77 -5.94
C LEU A 46 9.48 -4.41 -4.64
N ASN A 47 10.48 -3.54 -4.72
CA ASN A 47 11.10 -2.92 -3.56
C ASN A 47 10.33 -1.64 -3.21
N VAL A 48 9.97 -1.50 -1.93
CA VAL A 48 9.25 -0.34 -1.41
C VAL A 48 10.08 0.33 -0.33
N HIS A 49 10.30 1.63 -0.50
CA HIS A 49 10.87 2.52 0.49
C HIS A 49 9.76 3.39 1.07
N TYR A 50 9.59 3.36 2.39
CA TYR A 50 8.54 4.13 3.06
C TYR A 50 8.97 4.56 4.46
N ASP A 51 8.23 5.53 5.00
CA ASP A 51 8.43 6.05 6.35
C ASP A 51 7.40 5.47 7.33
N ILE A 52 7.89 4.80 8.38
CA ILE A 52 7.08 4.11 9.39
C ILE A 52 6.14 5.02 10.18
N ARG A 53 6.37 6.33 10.14
CA ARG A 53 5.48 7.32 10.78
C ARG A 53 4.15 7.47 10.06
N TYR A 54 4.09 7.11 8.78
CA TYR A 54 2.89 7.19 7.95
C TYR A 54 2.29 5.82 7.69
N LEU A 55 3.13 4.84 7.29
CA LEU A 55 2.72 3.52 6.80
C LEU A 55 3.66 2.43 7.33
N CYS A 56 3.17 1.21 7.55
CA CYS A 56 4.05 0.03 7.74
C CYS A 56 3.87 -0.99 6.60
N LEU A 57 4.72 -2.02 6.58
CA LEU A 57 4.61 -3.10 5.58
C LEU A 57 3.21 -3.73 5.58
N ALA A 58 2.64 -3.97 6.76
CA ALA A 58 1.32 -4.57 6.89
C ALA A 58 0.22 -3.71 6.23
N ASP A 59 0.26 -2.38 6.41
CA ASP A 59 -0.68 -1.45 5.79
C ASP A 59 -0.60 -1.54 4.24
N ILE A 60 0.62 -1.59 3.69
CA ILE A 60 0.86 -1.69 2.24
C ILE A 60 0.36 -3.03 1.69
N GLU A 61 0.65 -4.12 2.38
CA GLU A 61 0.23 -5.47 1.98
C GLU A 61 -1.28 -5.64 2.04
N GLU A 62 -1.95 -5.09 3.05
CA GLU A 62 -3.40 -5.09 3.18
C GLU A 62 -4.05 -4.41 1.97
N VAL A 63 -3.64 -3.19 1.63
CA VAL A 63 -4.18 -2.48 0.46
C VAL A 63 -3.92 -3.25 -0.84
N LEU A 64 -2.72 -3.80 -1.03
CA LEU A 64 -2.43 -4.61 -2.22
C LEU A 64 -3.38 -5.81 -2.31
N THR A 65 -3.60 -6.53 -1.20
CA THR A 65 -4.53 -7.68 -1.18
C THR A 65 -5.98 -7.28 -1.40
N GLU A 66 -6.45 -6.17 -0.82
CA GLU A 66 -7.81 -5.67 -1.00
C GLU A 66 -8.09 -5.21 -2.44
N VAL A 67 -7.06 -4.70 -3.13
CA VAL A 67 -7.16 -4.32 -4.55
C VAL A 67 -7.14 -5.55 -5.47
N GLY A 68 -6.74 -6.72 -4.96
CA GLY A 68 -6.76 -7.99 -5.68
C GLY A 68 -5.39 -8.48 -6.14
N PHE A 69 -4.29 -7.94 -5.61
CA PHE A 69 -2.96 -8.52 -5.80
C PHE A 69 -2.78 -9.74 -4.90
N TYR A 70 -2.03 -10.72 -5.39
CA TYR A 70 -1.72 -11.92 -4.64
C TYR A 70 -0.25 -11.90 -4.26
N LEU A 71 0.03 -11.82 -2.96
CA LEU A 71 1.39 -11.86 -2.44
C LEU A 71 1.87 -13.31 -2.32
N ASP A 72 3.16 -13.54 -2.54
CA ASP A 72 3.77 -14.85 -2.32
C ASP A 72 3.71 -15.21 -0.82
N ASN A 73 3.21 -16.41 -0.55
CA ASN A 73 2.95 -16.94 0.78
C ASN A 73 3.86 -18.15 1.12
N ASN A 74 5.00 -18.29 0.46
CA ASN A 74 6.04 -19.24 0.88
C ASN A 74 6.37 -19.03 2.37
N LEU A 75 6.62 -20.13 3.08
CA LEU A 75 6.87 -20.15 4.52
C LEU A 75 7.95 -19.14 4.94
N LEU A 76 9.06 -19.06 4.21
CA LEU A 76 10.15 -18.14 4.51
C LEU A 76 9.71 -16.67 4.38
N LEU A 77 8.96 -16.34 3.33
CA LEU A 77 8.44 -15.00 3.10
C LEU A 77 7.40 -14.61 4.15
N ARG A 78 6.52 -15.55 4.54
CA ARG A 78 5.56 -15.33 5.63
C ARG A 78 6.24 -15.04 6.96
N LEU A 79 7.32 -15.78 7.29
CA LEU A 79 8.09 -15.53 8.51
C LEU A 79 8.79 -14.17 8.47
N LYS A 80 9.42 -13.83 7.33
CA LYS A 80 10.08 -12.54 7.10
C LYS A 80 9.08 -11.38 7.28
N ARG A 81 7.89 -11.49 6.68
CA ARG A 81 6.80 -10.51 6.80
C ARG A 81 6.33 -10.37 8.25
N ALA A 82 6.10 -11.48 8.95
CA ALA A 82 5.69 -11.45 10.35
C ALA A 82 6.73 -10.76 11.25
N LEU A 83 8.02 -11.01 11.01
CA LEU A 83 9.11 -10.35 11.73
C LEU A 83 9.12 -8.84 11.47
N TYR A 84 9.02 -8.41 10.20
CA TYR A 84 8.95 -6.99 9.85
C TYR A 84 7.77 -6.31 10.53
N SER A 85 6.57 -6.86 10.40
CA SER A 85 5.36 -6.29 11.01
C SER A 85 5.50 -6.14 12.53
N TYR A 86 6.06 -7.15 13.22
CA TYR A 86 6.29 -7.08 14.67
C TYR A 86 7.31 -5.99 15.05
N THR A 87 8.45 -5.95 14.35
CA THR A 87 9.50 -4.95 14.62
C THR A 87 9.01 -3.53 14.35
N GLU A 88 8.31 -3.30 13.25
CA GLU A 88 7.78 -1.99 12.86
C GLU A 88 6.67 -1.52 13.80
N MET A 89 5.82 -2.44 14.28
CA MET A 89 4.82 -2.14 15.31
C MET A 89 5.49 -1.63 16.61
N THR A 90 6.58 -2.29 17.02
CA THR A 90 7.34 -1.92 18.22
C THR A 90 8.05 -0.58 18.03
N GLU A 91 8.65 -0.34 16.86
CA GLU A 91 9.31 0.93 16.54
C GLU A 91 8.32 2.10 16.51
N ARG A 92 7.13 1.91 15.91
CA ARG A 92 6.07 2.94 15.89
C ARG A 92 5.60 3.28 17.30
N ALA A 93 5.43 2.28 18.16
CA ALA A 93 5.09 2.49 19.56
C ALA A 93 6.18 3.31 20.29
N ASN A 94 7.46 3.02 20.04
CA ASN A 94 8.58 3.75 20.63
C ASN A 94 8.70 5.21 20.14
N ILE A 95 8.29 5.49 18.90
CA ILE A 95 8.27 6.85 18.33
C ILE A 95 7.07 7.66 18.87
N GLY A 96 6.12 7.03 19.56
CA GLY A 96 4.85 7.66 19.95
C GLY A 96 3.91 7.86 18.77
N CYS A 97 4.13 7.13 17.66
CA CYS A 97 3.24 7.15 16.50
C CYS A 97 2.08 6.18 16.76
N HIS A 98 0.95 6.72 17.24
CA HIS A 98 -0.25 5.94 17.56
C HIS A 98 -1.25 5.81 16.39
N ARG A 99 -0.84 6.14 15.15
CA ARG A 99 -1.68 5.92 13.98
C ARG A 99 -1.98 4.43 13.88
N CYS A 100 -3.24 4.05 14.07
CA CYS A 100 -3.70 2.66 13.97
C CYS A 100 -3.57 2.18 12.51
N GLN A 101 -3.30 0.89 12.29
CA GLN A 101 -3.21 0.27 10.96
C GLN A 101 -4.44 0.64 10.10
N ASN A 102 -5.65 0.49 10.65
CA ASN A 102 -6.91 0.84 9.96
C ASN A 102 -7.06 2.33 9.58
N GLN A 103 -6.27 3.24 10.15
CA GLN A 103 -6.26 4.66 9.74
C GLN A 103 -5.28 4.88 8.59
N SER A 104 -4.12 4.21 8.61
CA SER A 104 -3.18 4.21 7.48
C SER A 104 -3.84 3.67 6.21
N THR A 105 -4.45 2.48 6.28
CA THR A 105 -5.07 1.81 5.14
C THR A 105 -6.19 2.66 4.52
N ARG A 106 -7.04 3.26 5.36
CA ARG A 106 -8.11 4.18 4.91
C ARG A 106 -7.56 5.40 4.18
N ASP A 107 -6.49 6.00 4.68
CA ASP A 107 -5.91 7.19 4.05
C ASP A 107 -5.30 6.86 2.69
N ILE A 108 -4.69 5.68 2.55
CA ILE A 108 -4.24 5.16 1.24
C ILE A 108 -5.44 5.05 0.27
N PHE A 109 -6.57 4.51 0.72
CA PHE A 109 -7.76 4.41 -0.11
C PHE A 109 -8.36 5.76 -0.49
N ILE A 110 -8.40 6.70 0.46
CA ILE A 110 -8.89 8.06 0.21
C ILE A 110 -8.00 8.74 -0.84
N ASP A 111 -6.69 8.68 -0.67
CA ASP A 111 -5.72 9.26 -1.59
C ASP A 111 -5.88 8.69 -3.01
N ARG A 112 -5.94 7.36 -3.12
CA ARG A 112 -6.22 6.68 -4.39
C ARG A 112 -7.55 7.12 -5.00
N TYR A 113 -8.62 7.16 -4.21
CA TYR A 113 -9.95 7.55 -4.68
C TYR A 113 -9.95 8.97 -5.25
N GLN A 114 -9.20 9.88 -4.63
CA GLN A 114 -9.06 11.26 -5.11
C GLN A 114 -8.30 11.36 -6.44
N GLN A 115 -7.29 10.52 -6.64
CA GLN A 115 -6.44 10.50 -7.83
C GLN A 115 -7.10 9.81 -9.03
N GLN A 116 -8.01 8.85 -8.81
CA GLN A 116 -8.68 8.14 -9.89
C GLN A 116 -9.68 9.06 -10.63
N ARG A 117 -9.54 9.16 -11.96
CA ARG A 117 -10.47 9.92 -12.83
C ARG A 117 -11.79 9.16 -12.96
N HIS A 118 -12.73 9.43 -12.06
CA HIS A 118 -14.07 8.83 -12.12
C HIS A 118 -14.95 9.53 -13.17
N GLY A 119 -15.47 8.75 -14.13
CA GLY A 119 -16.46 9.25 -15.11
C GLY A 119 -17.81 9.63 -14.49
N CYS A 120 -18.05 9.24 -13.25
CA CYS A 120 -19.29 9.50 -12.49
C CYS A 120 -19.13 10.61 -11.45
N ARG A 121 -18.14 11.50 -11.60
CA ARG A 121 -18.07 12.74 -10.81
C ARG A 121 -19.14 13.67 -11.39
N ASP A 122 -20.40 13.43 -11.01
CA ASP A 122 -21.55 14.15 -11.55
C ASP A 122 -21.43 15.64 -11.21
N HIS A 123 -20.96 16.41 -12.19
CA HIS A 123 -20.71 17.85 -12.07
C HIS A 123 -22.02 18.66 -12.05
N ARG A 124 -23.18 17.97 -12.13
CA ARG A 124 -24.47 18.63 -12.13
C ARG A 124 -24.71 19.35 -10.81
N PRO A 125 -25.07 20.65 -10.85
CA PRO A 125 -25.39 21.41 -9.66
C PRO A 125 -26.62 20.82 -8.94
N SER A 126 -26.68 20.99 -7.62
CA SER A 126 -27.64 20.26 -6.74
C SER A 126 -29.10 20.35 -7.18
N HIS A 127 -29.49 21.47 -7.79
CA HIS A 127 -30.86 21.74 -8.20
C HIS A 127 -31.37 20.86 -9.37
N TRP A 128 -30.52 20.08 -10.03
CA TRP A 128 -30.93 19.13 -11.07
C TRP A 128 -31.12 17.69 -10.56
N ARG A 129 -30.86 17.42 -9.27
CA ARG A 129 -31.02 16.06 -8.70
C ARG A 129 -32.44 15.76 -8.21
N ASP A 130 -33.24 16.79 -7.95
CA ASP A 130 -34.58 16.67 -7.34
C ASP A 130 -35.71 16.41 -8.36
N TYR A 131 -35.39 16.30 -9.66
CA TYR A 131 -36.38 16.19 -10.75
C TYR A 131 -36.41 14.83 -11.47
N LEU A 132 -35.78 13.79 -10.90
CA LEU A 132 -35.81 12.40 -11.37
C LEU A 132 -36.37 11.49 -10.28
#